data_AF-A0A7X6YCH7-F1
#
_entry.id   AF-A0A7X6YCH7-F1
#
_cell.length_a   1.000
_cell.length_b   1.000
_cell.length_c   1.000
_cell.angle_alpha   90.00
_cell.angle_beta   90.00
_cell.angle_gamma   90.00
#
_symmetry.space_group_name_H-M   'P 1'
#
loop_
_entity.id
_entity.type
_entity.pdbx_description
1 polymer ?
#
loop_
_entity_poly.entity_id
_entity_poly.type
_entity_poly.pdbx_seq_one_letter_code
_entity_poly.pdbx_strand_id
1 'polypeptide(L)'
;VRRLAASAIGKLAGLADAATAVSALSLTLRDSHPQVRQYAVKALKAYGTAAASALDDLRDIAANNTEKEYNRRDAAAAVETIEEALRLQASGETHTCQRCGAAVAPDEFARSMKMFQRIFCDHCFDLTYIKRRNFETRVEVQKTIRTTDGTLVQSDGERRISEWLAAHQIAYRYDDRLRIVEGRQIRPDFYLPEYDVYIEYWGMDTLDYKIGMLIKQQMYQHAGKRLISLYPRDKPDFDTILSEKLLRIAPTDSASATSTSGVSGATRSESDTLTQKGNYT
;
A
#
# COMPACT_ATOMS: atom_id res chain seq x y z
N VAL A 1 -24.24 -2.49 -14.10
CA VAL A 1 -23.63 -2.36 -15.45
C VAL A 1 -22.74 -1.13 -15.58
N ARG A 2 -23.21 0.10 -15.32
CA ARG A 2 -22.43 1.35 -15.53
C ARG A 2 -21.06 1.41 -14.84
N ARG A 3 -20.98 0.99 -13.57
CA ARG A 3 -19.69 0.85 -12.85
C ARG A 3 -18.68 -0.04 -13.58
N LEU A 4 -19.14 -1.19 -14.10
CA LEU A 4 -18.29 -2.13 -14.83
C LEU A 4 -17.90 -1.56 -16.19
N ALA A 5 -18.79 -0.83 -16.86
CA ALA A 5 -18.49 -0.14 -18.10
C ALA A 5 -17.39 0.93 -17.90
N ALA A 6 -17.54 1.81 -16.90
CA ALA A 6 -16.50 2.79 -16.55
C ALA A 6 -15.16 2.10 -16.22
N SER A 7 -15.20 1.00 -15.46
CA SER A 7 -14.02 0.19 -15.19
C SER A 7 -13.39 -0.40 -16.45
N ALA A 8 -14.20 -0.85 -17.41
CA ALA A 8 -13.71 -1.44 -18.65
C ALA A 8 -13.08 -0.38 -19.54
N ILE A 9 -13.73 0.78 -19.69
CA ILE A 9 -13.19 1.93 -20.43
C ILE A 9 -11.81 2.32 -19.87
N GLY A 10 -11.69 2.46 -18.54
CA GLY A 10 -10.39 2.79 -17.92
C GLY A 10 -9.29 1.76 -18.18
N LYS A 11 -9.62 0.48 -18.35
CA LYS A 11 -8.65 -0.58 -18.70
C LYS A 11 -8.22 -0.54 -20.17
N LEU A 12 -8.95 0.19 -21.00
CA LEU A 12 -8.64 0.39 -22.42
C LEU A 12 -7.84 1.67 -22.67
N ALA A 13 -7.41 2.38 -21.62
CA ALA A 13 -6.48 3.50 -21.77
C ALA A 13 -5.22 3.06 -22.53
N GLY A 14 -4.78 3.88 -23.50
CA GLY A 14 -3.69 3.55 -24.43
C GLY A 14 -4.09 2.67 -25.62
N LEU A 15 -5.29 2.07 -25.62
CA LEU A 15 -5.80 1.24 -26.73
C LEU A 15 -7.04 1.83 -27.41
N ALA A 16 -7.94 2.42 -26.63
CA ALA A 16 -9.17 3.05 -27.12
C ALA A 16 -8.93 4.51 -27.52
N ASP A 17 -9.82 5.03 -28.37
CA ASP A 17 -9.85 6.46 -28.70
C ASP A 17 -10.04 7.30 -27.42
N ALA A 18 -9.01 8.09 -27.10
CA ALA A 18 -8.94 8.79 -25.83
C ALA A 18 -10.02 9.88 -25.72
N ALA A 19 -10.28 10.61 -26.81
CA ALA A 19 -11.26 11.69 -26.82
C ALA A 19 -12.69 11.17 -26.54
N THR A 20 -13.10 10.10 -27.23
CA THR A 20 -14.40 9.46 -27.02
C THR A 20 -14.53 8.88 -25.62
N ALA A 21 -13.49 8.20 -25.14
CA ALA A 21 -13.50 7.60 -23.82
C ALA A 21 -13.58 8.64 -22.70
N VAL A 22 -12.75 9.70 -22.77
CA VAL A 22 -12.76 10.79 -21.79
C VAL A 22 -14.12 11.48 -21.78
N SER A 23 -14.69 11.79 -22.95
CA SER A 23 -16.04 12.38 -23.05
C SER A 23 -17.11 11.53 -22.35
N ALA A 24 -17.13 10.22 -22.62
CA ALA A 24 -18.08 9.30 -21.98
C ALA A 24 -17.87 9.21 -20.45
N LEU A 25 -16.62 9.24 -19.99
CA LEU A 25 -16.30 9.19 -18.57
C LEU A 25 -16.63 10.50 -17.84
N SER A 26 -16.43 11.66 -18.47
CA SER A 26 -16.82 12.96 -17.91
C SER A 26 -18.32 13.04 -17.65
N LEU A 27 -19.15 12.50 -18.56
CA LEU A 27 -20.60 12.37 -18.30
C LEU A 27 -20.88 11.47 -17.10
N THR A 28 -20.09 10.42 -16.92
CA THR A 28 -20.25 9.44 -15.83
C THR A 28 -19.84 10.00 -14.46
N LEU A 29 -19.09 11.11 -14.41
CA LEU A 29 -18.79 11.82 -13.16
C LEU A 29 -20.04 12.38 -12.48
N ARG A 30 -21.15 12.55 -13.21
CA ARG A 30 -22.43 13.06 -12.67
C ARG A 30 -23.42 11.94 -12.33
N ASP A 31 -22.98 10.68 -12.32
CA ASP A 31 -23.85 9.54 -12.01
C ASP A 31 -24.45 9.65 -10.60
N SER A 32 -25.71 9.25 -10.44
CA SER A 32 -26.37 9.26 -9.13
C SER A 32 -25.69 8.35 -8.11
N HIS A 33 -25.09 7.26 -8.57
CA HIS A 33 -24.46 6.28 -7.69
C HIS A 33 -23.00 6.64 -7.41
N PRO A 34 -22.60 6.90 -6.14
CA PRO A 34 -21.24 7.34 -5.81
C PRO A 34 -20.14 6.38 -6.29
N GLN A 35 -20.39 5.07 -6.22
CA GLN A 35 -19.43 4.08 -6.73
C GLN A 35 -19.25 4.13 -8.25
N VAL A 36 -20.24 4.59 -9.03
CA VAL A 36 -20.04 4.75 -10.49
C VAL A 36 -19.13 5.93 -10.75
N ARG A 37 -19.34 7.06 -10.03
CA ARG A 37 -18.45 8.23 -10.07
C ARG A 37 -17.01 7.85 -9.69
N GLN A 38 -16.83 7.03 -8.65
CA GLN A 38 -15.50 6.52 -8.26
C GLN A 38 -14.76 5.89 -9.43
N TYR A 39 -15.45 5.02 -10.18
CA TYR A 39 -14.83 4.28 -11.28
C TYR A 39 -14.61 5.18 -12.50
N ALA A 40 -15.44 6.20 -12.71
CA ALA A 40 -15.20 7.21 -13.72
C ALA A 40 -13.95 8.05 -13.40
N VAL A 41 -13.79 8.50 -12.15
CA VAL A 41 -12.59 9.19 -11.67
C VAL A 41 -11.34 8.34 -11.89
N LYS A 42 -11.38 7.06 -11.46
CA LYS A 42 -10.26 6.11 -11.64
C LYS A 42 -9.93 5.88 -13.11
N ALA A 43 -10.94 5.82 -13.97
CA ALA A 43 -10.76 5.63 -15.40
C ALA A 43 -10.16 6.88 -16.06
N LEU A 44 -10.67 8.08 -15.75
CA LEU A 44 -10.10 9.35 -16.26
C LEU A 44 -8.63 9.50 -15.88
N LYS A 45 -8.26 9.15 -14.65
CA LYS A 45 -6.85 9.09 -14.23
C LYS A 45 -5.98 8.24 -15.14
N ALA A 46 -6.51 7.11 -15.66
CA ALA A 46 -5.76 6.22 -16.55
C ALA A 46 -5.51 6.82 -17.94
N TYR A 47 -6.32 7.79 -18.38
CA TYR A 47 -6.13 8.50 -19.65
C TYR A 47 -5.10 9.64 -19.59
N GLY A 48 -4.52 9.91 -18.41
CA GLY A 48 -3.39 10.83 -18.28
C GLY A 48 -3.66 12.22 -18.87
N THR A 49 -2.76 12.70 -19.71
CA THR A 49 -2.86 14.04 -20.34
C THR A 49 -4.10 14.18 -21.24
N ALA A 50 -4.63 13.09 -21.81
CA ALA A 50 -5.86 13.14 -22.59
C ALA A 50 -7.11 13.49 -21.75
N ALA A 51 -7.05 13.29 -20.43
CA ALA A 51 -8.12 13.66 -19.51
C ALA A 51 -8.04 15.11 -19.01
N ALA A 52 -7.21 15.96 -19.62
CA ALA A 52 -7.05 17.37 -19.23
C ALA A 52 -8.38 18.14 -19.16
N SER A 53 -9.29 17.88 -20.10
CA SER A 53 -10.62 18.52 -20.14
C SER A 53 -11.53 18.15 -18.96
N ALA A 54 -11.23 17.10 -18.21
CA ALA A 54 -11.98 16.68 -17.03
C ALA A 54 -11.42 17.25 -15.71
N LEU A 55 -10.33 18.02 -15.73
CA LEU A 55 -9.66 18.50 -14.52
C LEU A 55 -10.57 19.32 -13.61
N ASP A 56 -11.39 20.20 -14.17
CA ASP A 56 -12.29 21.04 -13.38
C ASP A 56 -13.37 20.22 -12.67
N ASP A 57 -14.02 19.28 -13.38
CA ASP A 57 -14.98 18.35 -12.77
C ASP A 57 -14.32 17.50 -11.66
N LEU A 58 -13.06 17.08 -11.85
CA LEU A 58 -12.31 16.32 -10.84
C LEU A 58 -11.96 17.17 -9.60
N ARG A 59 -11.60 18.45 -9.78
CA ARG A 59 -11.34 19.39 -8.67
C ARG A 59 -12.62 19.66 -7.88
N ASP A 60 -13.74 19.82 -8.56
CA ASP A 60 -15.05 19.99 -7.93
C ASP A 60 -15.41 18.79 -7.05
N ILE A 61 -15.20 17.57 -7.56
CA ILE A 61 -15.41 16.33 -6.78
C ILE A 61 -14.47 16.27 -5.57
N ALA A 62 -13.20 16.64 -5.74
CA ALA A 62 -12.22 16.63 -4.65
C ALA A 62 -12.59 17.62 -3.52
N ALA A 63 -13.12 18.79 -3.86
CA ALA A 63 -13.51 19.83 -2.91
C ALA A 63 -14.92 19.63 -2.31
N ASN A 64 -15.77 18.80 -2.91
CA ASN A 64 -17.17 18.66 -2.49
C ASN A 64 -17.35 17.89 -1.17
N ASN A 65 -17.63 18.60 -0.07
CA ASN A 65 -17.85 17.99 1.26
C ASN A 65 -19.06 17.04 1.37
N THR A 66 -19.99 17.08 0.42
CA THR A 66 -21.15 16.17 0.38
C THR A 66 -20.85 14.87 -0.36
N GLU A 67 -19.74 14.83 -1.11
CA GLU A 67 -19.29 13.65 -1.82
C GLU A 67 -18.68 12.62 -0.85
N LYS A 68 -18.74 11.34 -1.20
CA LYS A 68 -18.12 10.27 -0.43
C LYS A 68 -16.61 10.46 -0.36
N GLU A 69 -16.04 10.26 0.83
CA GLU A 69 -14.62 10.45 1.10
C GLU A 69 -13.71 9.74 0.09
N TYR A 70 -14.02 8.49 -0.26
CA TYR A 70 -13.24 7.74 -1.24
C TYR A 70 -13.24 8.39 -2.64
N ASN A 71 -14.33 9.06 -3.05
CA ASN A 71 -14.40 9.76 -4.33
C ASN A 71 -13.56 11.03 -4.28
N ARG A 72 -13.63 11.79 -3.19
CA ARG A 72 -12.83 13.01 -3.00
C ARG A 72 -11.34 12.70 -3.06
N ARG A 73 -10.91 11.69 -2.29
CA ARG A 73 -9.52 11.21 -2.28
C ARG A 73 -9.08 10.71 -3.65
N ASP A 74 -9.89 9.87 -4.31
CA ASP A 74 -9.55 9.31 -5.62
C ASP A 74 -9.48 10.43 -6.69
N ALA A 75 -10.32 11.47 -6.58
CA ALA A 75 -10.33 12.62 -7.49
C ALA A 75 -9.12 13.54 -7.27
N ALA A 76 -8.79 13.87 -6.01
CA ALA A 76 -7.57 14.61 -5.69
C ALA A 76 -6.33 13.89 -6.23
N ALA A 77 -6.26 12.57 -6.05
CA ALA A 77 -5.17 11.75 -6.58
C ALA A 77 -5.18 11.64 -8.12
N ALA A 78 -6.30 11.87 -8.78
CA ALA A 78 -6.41 11.93 -10.25
C ALA A 78 -5.89 13.28 -10.76
N VAL A 79 -6.34 14.39 -10.15
CA VAL A 79 -5.87 15.76 -10.44
C VAL A 79 -4.35 15.83 -10.34
N GLU A 80 -3.77 15.44 -9.20
CA GLU A 80 -2.32 15.40 -8.99
C GLU A 80 -1.58 14.63 -10.10
N THR A 81 -2.12 13.48 -10.52
CA THR A 81 -1.49 12.63 -11.52
C THR A 81 -1.56 13.24 -12.92
N ILE A 82 -2.71 13.81 -13.29
CA ILE A 82 -2.93 14.41 -14.61
C ILE A 82 -2.13 15.70 -14.74
N GLU A 83 -2.14 16.56 -13.73
CA GLU A 83 -1.37 17.81 -13.72
C GLU A 83 0.13 17.55 -13.81
N GLU A 84 0.65 16.57 -13.09
CA GLU A 84 2.07 16.19 -13.19
C GLU A 84 2.41 15.67 -14.59
N ALA A 85 1.55 14.85 -15.20
CA ALA A 85 1.75 14.37 -16.57
C ALA A 85 1.72 15.53 -17.60
N LEU A 86 0.84 16.51 -17.41
CA LEU A 86 0.77 17.71 -18.25
C LEU A 86 2.01 18.61 -18.06
N ARG A 87 2.50 18.76 -16.82
CA ARG A 87 3.74 19.49 -16.52
C ARG A 87 4.93 18.86 -17.24
N LEU A 88 5.04 17.54 -17.17
CA LEU A 88 6.08 16.78 -17.89
C LEU A 88 5.93 16.91 -19.40
N GLN A 89 4.71 16.83 -19.94
CA GLN A 89 4.47 17.07 -21.37
C GLN A 89 4.90 18.47 -21.80
N ALA A 90 4.60 19.50 -21.00
CA ALA A 90 4.98 20.88 -21.27
C ALA A 90 6.50 21.12 -21.18
N SER A 91 7.22 20.36 -20.36
CA SER A 91 8.69 20.43 -20.27
C SER A 91 9.39 20.00 -21.57
N GLY A 92 8.72 19.18 -22.40
CA GLY A 92 9.31 18.61 -23.61
C GLY A 92 10.42 17.59 -23.34
N GLU A 93 10.64 17.19 -22.09
CA GLU A 93 11.60 16.14 -21.75
C GLU A 93 11.20 14.82 -22.41
N THR A 94 12.17 14.19 -23.07
CA THR A 94 11.97 12.88 -23.68
C THR A 94 12.64 11.83 -22.83
N HIS A 95 11.92 10.76 -22.54
CA HIS A 95 12.41 9.67 -21.71
C HIS A 95 12.35 8.36 -22.49
N THR A 96 13.30 7.47 -22.20
CA THR A 96 13.36 6.13 -22.77
C THR A 96 13.25 5.07 -21.68
N CYS A 97 12.62 3.96 -22.02
CA CYS A 97 12.42 2.84 -21.12
C CYS A 97 13.77 2.22 -20.77
N GLN A 98 14.10 2.16 -19.48
CA GLN A 98 15.36 1.58 -19.00
C GLN A 98 15.51 0.08 -19.29
N ARG A 99 14.43 -0.61 -19.68
CA ARG A 99 14.46 -2.05 -20.00
C ARG A 99 14.57 -2.34 -21.49
N CYS A 100 13.81 -1.65 -22.33
CA CYS A 100 13.72 -1.96 -23.77
C CYS A 100 14.10 -0.81 -24.69
N GLY A 101 14.42 0.38 -24.16
CA GLY A 101 14.80 1.56 -24.94
C GLY A 101 13.66 2.28 -25.67
N ALA A 102 12.42 1.76 -25.62
CA ALA A 102 11.27 2.43 -26.22
C ALA A 102 11.05 3.83 -25.67
N ALA A 103 10.55 4.76 -26.51
CA ALA A 103 10.11 6.07 -26.05
C ALA A 103 9.00 5.92 -25.00
N VAL A 104 9.01 6.78 -23.99
CA VAL A 104 8.07 6.74 -22.87
C VAL A 104 7.24 8.02 -22.87
N ALA A 105 5.93 7.85 -22.87
CA ALA A 105 5.00 8.98 -22.81
C ALA A 105 5.03 9.65 -21.42
N PRO A 106 4.64 10.93 -21.28
CA PRO A 106 4.66 11.63 -19.99
C PRO A 106 3.84 10.92 -18.89
N ASP A 107 2.70 10.33 -19.24
CA ASP A 107 1.86 9.58 -18.30
C ASP A 107 2.48 8.25 -17.89
N GLU A 108 3.15 7.54 -18.82
CA GLU A 108 3.92 6.32 -18.55
C GLU A 108 5.08 6.62 -17.60
N PHE A 109 5.81 7.72 -17.87
CA PHE A 109 6.89 8.19 -17.02
C PHE A 109 6.40 8.49 -15.61
N ALA A 110 5.36 9.33 -15.47
CA ALA A 110 4.80 9.70 -14.18
C ALA A 110 4.35 8.46 -13.39
N ARG A 111 3.65 7.53 -14.05
CA ARG A 111 3.17 6.27 -13.47
C ARG A 111 4.33 5.36 -13.04
N SER A 112 5.33 5.16 -13.90
CA SER A 112 6.46 4.29 -13.61
C SER A 112 7.37 4.86 -12.53
N MET A 113 7.61 6.17 -12.52
CA MET A 113 8.38 6.84 -11.47
C MET A 113 7.68 6.76 -10.12
N LYS A 114 6.37 7.00 -10.08
CA LYS A 114 5.58 6.89 -8.84
C LYS A 114 5.56 5.47 -8.26
N MET A 115 5.50 4.45 -9.11
CA MET A 115 5.39 3.04 -8.68
C MET A 115 6.74 2.36 -8.44
N PHE A 116 7.71 2.59 -9.32
CA PHE A 116 8.95 1.84 -9.41
C PHE A 116 10.21 2.67 -9.24
N GLN A 117 10.10 4.01 -9.24
CA GLN A 117 11.26 4.92 -9.28
C GLN A 117 12.24 4.57 -10.42
N ARG A 118 11.69 4.06 -11.52
CA ARG A 118 12.40 3.63 -12.73
C ARG A 118 11.55 3.97 -13.93
N ILE A 119 12.18 4.34 -15.02
CA ILE A 119 11.48 4.71 -16.26
C ILE A 119 11.16 3.45 -17.05
N PHE A 120 9.88 3.12 -17.18
CA PHE A 120 9.39 2.01 -18.00
C PHE A 120 8.27 2.50 -18.90
N CYS A 121 8.23 2.00 -20.14
CA CYS A 121 7.03 2.03 -20.98
C CYS A 121 5.98 1.07 -20.42
N ASP A 122 4.74 1.15 -20.90
CA ASP A 122 3.63 0.36 -20.38
C ASP A 122 3.85 -1.16 -20.45
N HIS A 123 4.38 -1.65 -21.57
CA HIS A 123 4.68 -3.07 -21.69
C HIS A 123 5.65 -3.57 -20.60
N CYS A 124 6.72 -2.79 -20.34
CA CYS A 124 7.71 -3.14 -19.32
C CYS A 124 7.16 -2.93 -17.90
N PHE A 125 6.32 -1.91 -17.71
CA PHE A 125 5.58 -1.66 -16.47
C PHE A 125 4.71 -2.87 -16.13
N ASP A 126 3.85 -3.30 -17.05
CA ASP A 126 2.90 -4.40 -16.84
C ASP A 126 3.60 -5.73 -16.56
N LEU A 127 4.63 -6.07 -17.33
CA LEU A 127 5.42 -7.27 -17.06
C LEU A 127 6.04 -7.24 -15.67
N THR A 128 6.54 -6.08 -15.22
CA THR A 128 7.10 -5.91 -13.88
C THR A 128 6.02 -6.03 -12.81
N TYR A 129 4.90 -5.36 -13.04
CA TYR A 129 3.77 -5.28 -12.13
C TYR A 129 3.14 -6.66 -11.92
N ILE A 130 2.87 -7.39 -13.00
CA ILE A 130 2.33 -8.76 -12.96
C ILE A 130 3.31 -9.70 -12.26
N LYS A 131 4.60 -9.65 -12.58
CA LYS A 131 5.61 -10.49 -11.90
C LYS A 131 5.64 -10.22 -10.38
N ARG A 132 5.60 -8.95 -9.97
CA ARG A 132 5.54 -8.57 -8.54
C ARG A 132 4.25 -9.05 -7.89
N ARG A 133 3.09 -8.80 -8.51
CA ARG A 133 1.80 -9.26 -7.99
C ARG A 133 1.75 -10.78 -7.83
N ASN A 134 2.24 -11.53 -8.81
CA ASN A 134 2.30 -12.99 -8.74
C ASN A 134 3.21 -13.46 -7.60
N PHE A 135 4.35 -12.79 -7.39
CA PHE A 135 5.22 -13.08 -6.24
C PHE A 135 4.51 -12.82 -4.90
N GLU A 136 3.82 -11.68 -4.77
CA GLU A 136 3.06 -11.34 -3.56
C GLU A 136 1.97 -12.36 -3.25
N THR A 137 1.18 -12.74 -4.26
CA THR A 137 0.15 -13.78 -4.12
C THR A 137 0.77 -15.11 -3.68
N ARG A 138 1.92 -15.50 -4.25
CA ARG A 138 2.61 -16.74 -3.88
C ARG A 138 3.08 -16.72 -2.43
N VAL A 139 3.60 -15.60 -1.95
CA VAL A 139 4.01 -15.46 -0.55
C VAL A 139 2.79 -15.55 0.37
N GLU A 140 1.70 -14.86 0.04
CA GLU A 140 0.51 -14.86 0.89
C GLU A 140 -0.10 -16.26 1.01
N VAL A 141 -0.14 -17.03 -0.09
CA VAL A 141 -0.62 -18.41 -0.09
C VAL A 141 0.28 -19.35 0.75
N GLN A 142 1.55 -19.01 0.96
CA GLN A 142 2.47 -19.80 1.79
C GLN A 142 2.29 -19.56 3.30
N LYS A 143 1.65 -18.46 3.70
CA LYS A 143 1.34 -18.15 5.11
C LYS A 143 0.22 -19.05 5.63
N THR A 144 0.60 -20.26 6.05
CA THR A 144 -0.35 -21.33 6.41
C THR A 144 -0.32 -21.70 7.89
N ILE A 145 0.71 -21.27 8.61
CA ILE A 145 0.91 -21.61 10.01
C ILE A 145 0.31 -20.50 10.88
N ARG A 146 -0.69 -20.84 11.70
CA ARG A 146 -1.34 -19.91 12.62
C ARG A 146 -0.58 -19.83 13.95
N THR A 147 -0.30 -18.61 14.41
CA THR A 147 0.31 -18.29 15.70
C THR A 147 -0.75 -18.06 16.78
N THR A 148 -0.33 -17.92 18.04
CA THR A 148 -1.22 -17.69 19.19
C THR A 148 -1.99 -16.37 19.11
N ASP A 149 -1.39 -15.33 18.53
CA ASP A 149 -2.04 -14.03 18.29
C ASP A 149 -2.86 -13.97 16.99
N GLY A 150 -2.92 -15.08 16.25
CA GLY A 150 -3.72 -15.23 15.03
C GLY A 150 -3.02 -14.84 13.73
N THR A 151 -1.77 -14.38 13.78
CA THR A 151 -0.93 -14.12 12.60
C THR A 151 -0.69 -15.41 11.81
N LEU A 152 -0.71 -15.32 10.48
CA LEU A 152 -0.35 -16.42 9.59
C LEU A 152 1.08 -16.24 9.09
N VAL A 153 1.95 -17.20 9.37
CA VAL A 153 3.39 -17.18 9.03
C VAL A 153 3.79 -18.33 8.12
N GLN A 154 4.98 -18.26 7.51
CA GLN A 154 5.44 -19.19 6.47
C GLN A 154 6.27 -20.36 7.01
N SER A 155 6.81 -20.25 8.22
CA SER A 155 7.72 -21.26 8.79
C SER A 155 7.58 -21.41 10.31
N ASP A 156 8.02 -22.57 10.82
CA ASP A 156 8.06 -22.81 12.27
C ASP A 156 9.03 -21.87 13.02
N GLY A 157 10.10 -21.38 12.34
CA GLY A 157 11.00 -20.39 12.94
C GLY A 157 10.29 -19.06 13.20
N GLU A 158 9.58 -18.54 12.19
CA GLU A 158 8.75 -17.34 12.32
C GLU A 158 7.63 -17.54 13.36
N ARG A 159 7.01 -18.73 13.41
CA ARG A 159 5.98 -19.04 14.41
C ARG A 159 6.54 -18.89 15.82
N ARG A 160 7.71 -19.48 16.10
CA ARG A 160 8.36 -19.36 17.41
C ARG A 160 8.72 -17.92 17.77
N ILE A 161 9.21 -17.13 16.81
CA ILE A 161 9.53 -15.71 17.02
C ILE A 161 8.25 -14.92 17.34
N SER A 162 7.19 -15.11 16.55
CA SER A 162 5.88 -14.48 16.78
C SER A 162 5.30 -14.82 18.15
N GLU A 163 5.29 -16.10 18.52
CA GLU A 163 4.79 -16.56 19.83
C GLU A 163 5.62 -16.01 20.98
N TRP A 164 6.95 -15.92 20.82
CA TRP A 164 7.83 -15.32 21.81
C TRP A 164 7.55 -13.83 22.01
N LEU A 165 7.42 -13.07 20.91
CA LEU A 165 7.09 -11.64 20.95
C LEU A 165 5.72 -11.40 21.62
N ALA A 166 4.72 -12.22 21.28
CA ALA A 166 3.40 -12.15 21.87
C ALA A 166 3.43 -12.46 23.38
N ALA A 167 4.19 -13.47 23.81
CA ALA A 167 4.35 -13.82 25.23
C ALA A 167 5.01 -12.70 26.05
N HIS A 168 5.88 -11.91 25.43
CA HIS A 168 6.55 -10.75 26.04
C HIS A 168 5.79 -9.43 25.83
N GLN A 169 4.58 -9.48 25.25
CA GLN A 169 3.74 -8.31 24.97
C GLN A 169 4.42 -7.27 24.05
N ILE A 170 5.35 -7.71 23.20
CA ILE A 170 6.07 -6.83 22.27
C ILE A 170 5.25 -6.71 20.98
N ALA A 171 4.81 -5.49 20.66
CA ALA A 171 4.11 -5.22 19.41
C ALA A 171 5.05 -5.37 18.21
N TYR A 172 4.58 -6.04 17.15
CA TYR A 172 5.34 -6.23 15.93
C TYR A 172 4.46 -6.09 14.68
N ARG A 173 5.13 -5.87 13.54
CA ARG A 173 4.53 -5.98 12.20
C ARG A 173 5.21 -7.11 11.47
N TYR A 174 4.42 -8.07 10.99
CA TYR A 174 4.89 -9.21 10.21
C TYR A 174 4.83 -8.92 8.71
N ASP A 175 5.89 -9.26 7.99
CA ASP A 175 5.97 -9.16 6.52
C ASP A 175 5.65 -7.75 5.96
N ASP A 176 5.90 -6.70 6.75
CA ASP A 176 5.60 -5.30 6.41
C ASP A 176 6.69 -4.72 5.49
N ARG A 177 6.30 -4.03 4.42
CA ARG A 177 7.25 -3.56 3.40
C ARG A 177 7.92 -2.27 3.81
N LEU A 178 9.25 -2.31 3.91
CA LEU A 178 10.09 -1.14 4.11
C LEU A 178 10.58 -0.59 2.77
N ARG A 179 10.36 0.71 2.54
CA ARG A 179 11.05 1.44 1.45
C ARG A 179 12.37 1.96 2.00
N ILE A 180 13.48 1.49 1.45
CA ILE A 180 14.82 1.98 1.79
C ILE A 180 15.23 3.06 0.79
N VAL A 181 16.12 3.95 1.23
CA VAL A 181 16.84 4.93 0.40
C VAL A 181 17.48 4.20 -0.81
N GLU A 182 17.54 4.85 -1.98
CA GLU A 182 17.88 4.27 -3.29
C GLU A 182 16.77 3.46 -4.00
N GLY A 183 15.52 3.57 -3.55
CA GLY A 183 14.36 3.05 -4.29
C GLY A 183 14.21 1.53 -4.28
N ARG A 184 14.95 0.84 -3.39
CA ARG A 184 14.81 -0.60 -3.16
C ARG A 184 13.81 -0.83 -2.02
N GLN A 185 12.89 -1.77 -2.23
CA GLN A 185 11.96 -2.22 -1.19
C GLN A 185 12.54 -3.47 -0.52
N ILE A 186 12.65 -3.44 0.80
CA ILE A 186 12.94 -4.61 1.62
C ILE A 186 11.66 -5.06 2.30
N ARG A 187 11.50 -6.38 2.43
CA ARG A 187 10.44 -6.99 3.22
C ARG A 187 11.07 -7.76 4.38
N PRO A 188 11.20 -7.17 5.57
CA PRO A 188 11.58 -7.89 6.79
C PRO A 188 10.58 -8.99 7.15
N ASP A 189 11.03 -10.00 7.88
CA ASP A 189 10.11 -10.96 8.50
C ASP A 189 9.34 -10.28 9.63
N PHE A 190 10.02 -9.52 10.50
CA PHE A 190 9.39 -8.74 11.57
C PHE A 190 9.98 -7.33 11.71
N TYR A 191 9.14 -6.39 12.08
CA TYR A 191 9.53 -5.06 12.56
C TYR A 191 8.95 -4.80 13.93
N LEU A 192 9.78 -4.37 14.89
CA LEU A 192 9.35 -3.99 16.24
C LEU A 192 9.37 -2.46 16.36
N PRO A 193 8.21 -1.78 16.35
CA PRO A 193 8.16 -0.32 16.38
C PRO A 193 8.75 0.29 17.66
N GLU A 194 8.52 -0.34 18.81
CA GLU A 194 8.99 0.13 20.11
C GLU A 194 10.52 0.19 20.19
N TYR A 195 11.19 -0.75 19.54
CA TYR A 195 12.64 -0.86 19.52
C TYR A 195 13.27 -0.36 18.22
N ASP A 196 12.49 0.21 17.29
CA ASP A 196 12.84 0.50 15.89
C ASP A 196 13.94 -0.45 15.35
N VAL A 197 13.61 -1.75 15.34
CA VAL A 197 14.51 -2.85 14.97
C VAL A 197 13.78 -3.86 14.07
N TYR A 198 14.52 -4.42 13.13
CA TYR A 198 14.05 -5.46 12.22
C TYR A 198 14.60 -6.82 12.64
N ILE A 199 13.79 -7.88 12.50
CA ILE A 199 14.21 -9.26 12.71
C ILE A 199 14.11 -10.02 11.39
N GLU A 200 15.15 -10.79 11.08
CA GLU A 200 15.21 -11.68 9.91
C GLU A 200 15.54 -13.10 10.38
N TYR A 201 14.75 -14.06 9.92
CA TYR A 201 14.96 -15.48 10.15
C TYR A 201 15.52 -16.16 8.89
N TRP A 202 16.82 -16.47 8.92
CA TRP A 202 17.57 -16.95 7.77
C TRP A 202 17.45 -18.47 7.59
N GLY A 203 16.28 -18.94 7.14
CA GLY A 203 15.89 -20.35 7.16
C GLY A 203 16.45 -21.26 6.05
N MET A 204 17.18 -20.74 5.05
CA MET A 204 17.69 -21.52 3.91
C MET A 204 19.23 -21.50 3.84
N ASP A 205 19.82 -22.53 3.23
CA ASP A 205 21.30 -22.69 3.19
C ASP A 205 21.91 -22.67 1.77
N THR A 206 21.11 -22.41 0.74
CA THR A 206 21.59 -22.39 -0.65
C THR A 206 22.51 -21.19 -0.93
N LEU A 207 23.42 -21.33 -1.90
CA LEU A 207 24.37 -20.27 -2.26
C LEU A 207 23.66 -18.98 -2.68
N ASP A 208 22.66 -19.08 -3.56
CA ASP A 208 21.87 -17.93 -4.01
C ASP A 208 21.16 -17.23 -2.85
N TYR A 209 20.68 -18.01 -1.88
CA TYR A 209 20.06 -17.48 -0.68
C TYR A 209 21.06 -16.73 0.20
N LYS A 210 22.26 -17.28 0.40
CA LYS A 210 23.35 -16.62 1.16
C LYS A 210 23.77 -15.31 0.50
N ILE A 211 23.87 -15.27 -0.82
CA ILE A 211 24.14 -14.03 -1.57
C ILE A 211 23.04 -13.01 -1.30
N GLY A 212 21.76 -13.41 -1.40
CA GLY A 212 20.62 -12.56 -1.10
C GLY A 212 20.60 -12.04 0.35
N MET A 213 20.92 -12.90 1.32
CA MET A 213 21.06 -12.55 2.74
C MET A 213 22.11 -11.45 2.95
N LEU A 214 23.31 -11.61 2.38
CA LEU A 214 24.39 -10.63 2.51
C LEU A 214 24.00 -9.28 1.90
N ILE A 215 23.36 -9.28 0.72
CA ILE A 215 22.83 -8.06 0.10
C ILE A 215 21.83 -7.37 1.03
N LYS A 216 20.88 -8.13 1.62
CA LYS A 216 19.85 -7.58 2.51
C LYS A 216 20.46 -6.99 3.78
N GLN A 217 21.44 -7.67 4.39
CA GLN A 217 22.18 -7.16 5.55
C GLN A 217 22.91 -5.85 5.23
N GLN A 218 23.62 -5.79 4.10
CA GLN A 218 24.32 -4.58 3.67
C GLN A 218 23.36 -3.41 3.43
N MET A 219 22.16 -3.68 2.90
CA MET A 219 21.15 -2.64 2.71
C MET A 219 20.62 -2.08 4.03
N TYR A 220 20.36 -2.93 5.04
CA TYR A 220 19.99 -2.44 6.37
C TYR A 220 21.09 -1.58 7.00
N GLN A 221 22.35 -2.01 6.85
CA GLN A 221 23.50 -1.27 7.35
C GLN A 221 23.64 0.12 6.71
N HIS A 222 23.60 0.20 5.37
CA HIS A 222 23.64 1.48 4.65
C HIS A 222 22.46 2.39 5.00
N ALA A 223 21.30 1.81 5.31
CA ALA A 223 20.12 2.55 5.72
C ALA A 223 20.13 2.98 7.21
N GLY A 224 21.18 2.64 7.97
CA GLY A 224 21.26 2.92 9.40
C GLY A 224 20.18 2.21 10.23
N LYS A 225 19.68 1.06 9.76
CA LYS A 225 18.61 0.31 10.42
C LYS A 225 19.18 -0.77 11.33
N ARG A 226 18.60 -0.90 12.53
CA ARG A 226 18.95 -1.96 13.50
C ARG A 226 18.40 -3.30 13.01
N LEU A 227 19.24 -4.33 13.03
CA LEU A 227 18.91 -5.66 12.51
C LEU A 227 19.28 -6.76 13.50
N ILE A 228 18.34 -7.65 13.81
CA ILE A 228 18.54 -8.91 14.50
C ILE A 228 18.45 -10.04 13.49
N SER A 229 19.58 -10.70 13.23
CA SER A 229 19.62 -11.93 12.43
C SER A 229 19.47 -13.15 13.33
N LEU A 230 18.55 -14.05 12.96
CA LEU A 230 18.31 -15.36 13.58
C LEU A 230 18.47 -16.47 12.55
N TYR A 231 18.93 -17.63 12.99
CA TYR A 231 19.24 -18.79 12.14
C TYR A 231 18.57 -20.07 12.68
N PRO A 232 18.43 -21.12 11.86
CA PRO A 232 17.89 -22.41 12.31
C PRO A 232 18.57 -22.98 13.56
N ARG A 233 19.90 -22.80 13.67
CA ARG A 233 20.69 -23.24 14.84
C ARG A 233 20.34 -22.49 16.13
N ASP A 234 19.79 -21.28 16.02
CA ASP A 234 19.44 -20.43 17.16
C ASP A 234 18.06 -20.80 17.73
N LYS A 235 17.26 -21.62 17.03
CA LYS A 235 15.88 -21.98 17.41
C LYS A 235 15.72 -22.48 18.85
N PRO A 236 16.62 -23.34 19.39
CA PRO A 236 16.52 -23.80 20.78
C PRO A 236 16.68 -22.65 21.78
N ASP A 237 17.45 -21.63 21.43
CA ASP A 237 17.92 -20.56 22.32
C ASP A 237 17.31 -19.18 21.99
N PHE A 238 16.21 -19.14 21.22
CA PHE A 238 15.56 -17.88 20.83
C PHE A 238 15.21 -17.01 22.03
N ASP A 239 14.78 -17.60 23.14
CA ASP A 239 14.42 -16.88 24.35
C ASP A 239 15.60 -16.06 24.89
N THR A 240 16.74 -16.72 25.10
CA THR A 240 17.98 -16.10 25.54
C THR A 240 18.48 -15.06 24.54
N ILE A 241 18.53 -15.42 23.24
CA ILE A 241 19.12 -14.57 22.20
C ILE A 241 18.29 -13.29 21.99
N LEU A 242 16.97 -13.41 21.91
CA LEU A 242 16.09 -12.26 21.71
C LEU A 242 16.10 -11.35 22.93
N SER A 243 16.03 -11.92 24.14
CA SER A 243 16.13 -11.17 25.39
C SER A 243 17.44 -10.37 25.45
N GLU A 244 18.59 -11.01 25.26
CA GLU A 244 19.89 -10.34 25.29
C GLU A 244 20.03 -9.24 24.24
N LYS A 245 19.58 -9.51 23.01
CA LYS A 245 19.69 -8.55 21.91
C LYS A 245 18.79 -7.34 22.13
N LEU A 246 17.55 -7.54 22.59
CA LEU A 246 16.62 -6.45 22.86
C LEU A 246 17.02 -5.64 24.10
N LEU A 247 17.60 -6.27 25.14
CA LEU A 247 18.15 -5.54 26.29
C LEU A 247 19.27 -4.56 25.91
N ARG A 248 20.05 -4.87 24.88
CA ARG A 248 21.10 -3.97 24.35
C ARG A 248 20.54 -2.83 23.48
N ILE A 249 19.27 -2.90 23.11
CA ILE A 249 18.58 -1.94 22.25
C ILE A 249 17.60 -1.16 23.11
N ALA A 250 17.94 0.08 23.47
CA ALA A 250 17.01 0.92 24.22
C ALA A 250 15.69 1.12 23.44
N PRO A 251 14.52 1.00 24.11
CA PRO A 251 13.24 1.39 23.54
C PRO A 251 13.27 2.84 23.07
N THR A 252 12.52 3.15 22.02
CA THR A 252 12.48 4.48 21.42
C THR A 252 11.26 5.25 21.95
N ASP A 253 11.43 6.53 22.29
CA ASP A 253 10.37 7.39 22.84
C ASP A 253 9.16 7.59 21.90
N SER A 254 9.22 7.10 20.66
CA SER A 254 8.14 7.20 19.66
C SER A 254 6.94 6.27 19.93
N ALA A 255 7.02 5.36 20.91
CA ALA A 255 5.94 4.43 21.24
C ALA A 255 4.80 5.06 22.09
N SER A 256 5.01 6.21 22.73
CA SER A 256 4.03 6.81 23.67
C SER A 256 2.92 7.65 23.01
N ALA A 257 2.87 7.77 21.68
CA ALA A 257 1.93 8.66 20.99
C ALA A 257 0.61 8.01 20.52
N THR A 258 0.34 6.72 20.79
CA THR A 258 -0.89 6.06 20.31
C THR A 258 -1.63 5.30 21.42
N SER A 259 -2.06 6.00 22.46
CA SER A 259 -2.99 5.43 23.45
C SER A 259 -3.80 6.48 24.22
N THR A 260 -4.43 7.45 23.55
CA THR A 260 -5.51 8.25 24.17
C THR A 260 -6.61 8.65 23.21
N SER A 261 -7.62 7.79 23.09
CA SER A 261 -9.01 8.14 22.76
C SER A 261 -9.83 6.89 23.08
N GLY A 262 -10.62 6.78 24.15
CA GLY A 262 -11.36 7.78 24.89
C GLY A 262 -12.79 7.24 25.03
N VAL A 263 -12.98 6.15 25.76
CA VAL A 263 -14.32 5.66 26.13
C VAL A 263 -14.70 6.36 27.43
N SER A 264 -15.41 7.48 27.30
CA SER A 264 -16.15 8.09 28.40
C SER A 264 -17.62 7.73 28.21
N GLY A 265 -18.09 6.78 29.01
CA GLY A 265 -19.51 6.55 29.22
C GLY A 265 -20.09 7.71 30.01
N ALA A 266 -20.99 8.47 29.38
CA ALA A 266 -21.84 9.44 30.04
C ALA A 266 -23.28 8.94 29.95
N THR A 267 -23.77 8.41 31.06
CA THR A 267 -25.18 8.21 31.35
C THR A 267 -25.89 9.56 31.40
N ARG A 268 -26.87 9.76 30.53
CA ARG A 268 -27.92 10.78 30.72
C ARG A 268 -29.28 10.13 30.51
N SER A 269 -30.04 10.10 31.59
CA SER A 269 -31.46 9.78 31.67
C SER A 269 -32.27 11.06 31.52
N GLU A 270 -33.00 11.21 30.41
CA GLU A 270 -34.15 12.11 30.28
C GLU A 270 -35.24 11.30 29.55
N SER A 271 -36.22 10.75 30.29
CA SER A 271 -37.61 11.24 30.35
C SER A 271 -38.19 11.65 29.01
N ASP A 272 -38.87 10.70 28.35
CA ASP A 272 -39.83 11.02 27.30
C ASP A 272 -41.22 10.49 27.67
N THR A 273 -42.14 11.44 27.70
CA THR A 273 -43.55 11.31 28.04
C THR A 273 -44.31 11.29 26.73
N LEU A 274 -44.94 10.17 26.36
CA LEU A 274 -45.90 10.15 25.23
C LEU A 274 -47.00 9.11 25.43
N THR A 275 -48.05 9.57 26.09
CA THR A 275 -49.44 9.59 25.64
C THR A 275 -49.98 8.36 24.87
N GLN A 276 -50.73 7.55 25.61
CA GLN A 276 -51.78 6.65 25.15
C GLN A 276 -52.95 7.41 24.46
N LYS A 277 -53.23 7.06 23.20
CA LYS A 277 -54.55 7.06 22.52
C LYS A 277 -54.40 6.07 21.36
N GLY A 278 -55.26 5.12 21.04
CA GLY A 278 -56.58 4.68 21.50
C GLY A 278 -57.05 3.68 20.44
N ASN A 279 -57.60 2.55 20.86
CA ASN A 279 -58.15 1.51 19.99
C ASN A 279 -59.45 1.94 19.30
N TYR A 280 -59.58 1.63 18.01
CA TYR A 280 -60.77 1.26 17.23
C TYR A 280 -60.18 0.55 15.98
N THR A 281 -60.50 -0.68 15.58
CA THR A 281 -61.57 -1.65 15.83
C THR A 281 -61.03 -3.03 15.49
#